data_AF-A0A3E1EQ60-F1
#
_entry.id   AF-A0A3E1EQ60-F1
#
_cell.length_a   1.000
_cell.length_b   1.000
_cell.length_c   1.000
_cell.angle_alpha   90.00
_cell.angle_beta   90.00
_cell.angle_gamma   90.00
#
_symmetry.space_group_name_H-M   'P 1'
#
loop_
_entity.id
_entity.type
_entity.pdbx_description
1 polymer ?
#
loop_
_entity_poly.entity_id
_entity_poly.type
_entity_poly.pdbx_seq_one_letter_code
_entity_poly.pdbx_strand_id
1 'polypeptide(L)'
;MSFAARRPLSWLTAGLLAAGAASATEKTLPPSLTDAWQTLSIGFYSDASDQFTATAKSRETSLGRALAQLNRPPVSPSSLAEAEHQLAELAAGTDITSHAARYFLGRLRQIHPMKPDPAAAAQEYEHLIATRADDTWCRLALVKLAILRLTVLPAAGSLPAQLAAVEPLLAHTADPATQHDLHLVLAEARLNHELYDASTLGHLRAALATTREADTMRADLLIQVARLASLLGDRTTAKEHYERFLQDYPKERRAFTVGAALAHLDGPFPP
;
A
#
# COMPACT_ATOMS: atom_id res chain seq x y z
N MET A 1 -61.79 -6.13 -47.23
CA MET A 1 -61.55 -5.51 -45.90
C MET A 1 -61.02 -4.10 -46.15
N SER A 2 -61.92 -3.16 -46.47
CA SER A 2 -62.50 -2.14 -45.57
C SER A 2 -61.44 -1.14 -45.07
N PHE A 3 -61.18 -0.02 -45.75
CA PHE A 3 -61.89 1.29 -45.82
C PHE A 3 -61.69 2.23 -44.62
N ALA A 4 -61.62 3.53 -44.98
CA ALA A 4 -61.70 4.79 -44.19
C ALA A 4 -60.32 5.38 -43.78
N ALA A 5 -59.81 6.50 -44.30
CA ALA A 5 -60.36 7.83 -44.64
C ALA A 5 -60.86 8.63 -43.44
N ARG A 6 -60.16 9.74 -43.11
CA ARG A 6 -60.65 11.15 -43.00
C ARG A 6 -59.75 12.01 -42.09
N ARG A 7 -59.38 13.21 -42.58
CA ARG A 7 -58.93 14.37 -41.77
C ARG A 7 -60.16 15.12 -41.22
N PRO A 8 -60.04 15.96 -40.17
CA PRO A 8 -59.94 17.42 -40.42
C PRO A 8 -59.08 18.23 -39.42
N LEU A 9 -58.78 19.46 -39.86
CA LEU A 9 -58.23 20.63 -39.16
C LEU A 9 -58.89 20.93 -37.80
N SER A 10 -58.15 21.57 -36.89
CA SER A 10 -58.52 22.91 -36.36
C SER A 10 -57.34 23.58 -35.64
N TRP A 11 -57.04 24.80 -36.07
CA TRP A 11 -56.23 25.78 -35.36
C TRP A 11 -56.97 26.24 -34.09
N LEU A 12 -56.24 26.54 -33.02
CA LEU A 12 -56.43 27.75 -32.19
C LEU A 12 -55.26 27.93 -31.22
N THR A 13 -54.78 29.17 -31.22
CA THR A 13 -53.72 29.83 -30.46
C THR A 13 -53.84 29.72 -28.93
N ALA A 14 -52.71 29.66 -28.20
CA ALA A 14 -52.45 30.51 -27.03
C ALA A 14 -51.09 30.21 -26.39
N GLY A 15 -50.36 31.26 -26.03
CA GLY A 15 -49.49 31.24 -24.84
C GLY A 15 -47.99 31.14 -25.08
N LEU A 16 -47.38 32.26 -25.48
CA LEU A 16 -46.02 32.57 -25.02
C LEU A 16 -46.00 32.52 -23.48
N LEU A 17 -45.33 31.52 -22.93
CA LEU A 17 -44.70 31.63 -21.62
C LEU A 17 -43.24 31.29 -21.83
N ALA A 18 -42.47 32.31 -22.18
CA ALA A 18 -41.05 32.35 -21.91
C ALA A 18 -40.87 32.35 -20.39
N ALA A 19 -40.95 31.16 -19.79
CA ALA A 19 -40.36 30.94 -18.49
C ALA A 19 -38.84 30.99 -18.72
N GLY A 20 -38.29 32.19 -18.64
CA GLY A 20 -36.88 32.38 -18.37
C GLY A 20 -36.60 31.71 -17.03
N ALA A 21 -36.26 30.42 -17.08
CA ALA A 21 -35.52 29.80 -16.00
C ALA A 21 -34.18 30.53 -15.99
N ALA A 22 -34.11 31.59 -15.19
CA ALA A 22 -32.86 31.99 -14.61
C ALA A 22 -32.39 30.76 -13.83
N SER A 23 -31.59 29.92 -14.50
CA SER A 23 -30.70 28.99 -13.82
C SER A 23 -29.87 29.88 -12.91
N ALA A 24 -30.28 29.97 -11.65
CA ALA A 24 -29.39 30.37 -10.59
C ALA A 24 -28.21 29.42 -10.76
N THR A 25 -27.10 29.94 -11.28
CA THR A 25 -25.81 29.29 -11.19
C THR A 25 -25.57 29.18 -9.70
N GLU A 26 -25.99 28.06 -9.12
CA GLU A 26 -25.53 27.61 -7.82
C GLU A 26 -24.01 27.66 -7.96
N LYS A 27 -23.42 28.66 -7.32
CA LYS A 27 -22.01 28.96 -7.47
C LYS A 27 -21.29 27.83 -6.76
N THR A 28 -21.08 26.73 -7.48
CA THR A 28 -20.42 25.54 -6.95
C THR A 28 -19.11 26.03 -6.39
N LEU A 29 -18.93 25.87 -5.08
CA LEU A 29 -17.69 26.26 -4.43
C LEU A 29 -16.54 25.55 -5.17
N PRO A 30 -15.41 26.23 -5.39
CA PRO A 30 -14.26 25.57 -5.99
C PRO A 30 -13.88 24.36 -5.12
N PRO A 31 -13.41 23.26 -5.73
CA PRO A 31 -13.05 22.05 -4.99
C PRO A 31 -11.97 22.38 -3.95
N SER A 32 -12.14 21.82 -2.76
CA SER A 32 -11.12 21.94 -1.72
C SER A 32 -9.94 21.02 -2.02
N LEU A 33 -8.79 21.27 -1.37
CA LEU A 33 -7.63 20.40 -1.48
C LEU A 33 -7.93 18.97 -1.01
N THR A 34 -8.77 18.84 0.03
CA THR A 34 -9.25 17.56 0.55
C THR A 34 -10.06 16.80 -0.49
N ASP A 35 -10.95 17.47 -1.23
CA ASP A 35 -11.75 16.84 -2.28
C ASP A 35 -10.86 16.30 -3.41
N ALA A 36 -9.82 17.05 -3.78
CA ALA A 36 -8.85 16.63 -4.80
C ALA A 36 -8.09 15.37 -4.36
N TRP A 37 -7.62 15.32 -3.11
CA TRP A 37 -6.97 14.13 -2.56
C TRP A 37 -7.91 12.93 -2.45
N GLN A 38 -9.16 13.15 -2.03
CA GLN A 38 -10.15 12.09 -1.96
C GLN A 38 -10.43 11.52 -3.35
N THR A 39 -10.65 12.37 -4.35
CA THR A 39 -10.88 12.00 -5.75
C THR A 39 -9.69 11.23 -6.32
N LEU A 40 -8.46 11.64 -5.99
CA LEU A 40 -7.24 10.91 -6.36
C LEU A 40 -7.20 9.52 -5.73
N SER A 41 -7.51 9.40 -4.43
CA SER A 41 -7.40 8.13 -3.70
C SER A 41 -8.36 7.04 -4.17
N ILE A 42 -9.48 7.42 -4.78
CA ILE A 42 -10.46 6.49 -5.38
C ILE A 42 -10.21 6.25 -6.88
N GLY A 43 -9.14 6.81 -7.46
CA GLY A 43 -8.69 6.49 -8.82
C GLY A 43 -9.26 7.37 -9.94
N PHE A 44 -9.95 8.47 -9.63
CA PHE A 44 -10.45 9.41 -10.64
C PHE A 44 -9.38 10.45 -11.01
N TYR A 45 -8.33 10.00 -11.70
CA TYR A 45 -7.12 10.80 -11.95
C TYR A 45 -7.33 12.05 -12.80
N SER A 46 -8.24 12.02 -13.79
CA SER A 46 -8.55 13.22 -14.59
C SER A 46 -9.24 14.28 -13.74
N ASP A 47 -10.28 13.88 -13.02
CA ASP A 47 -11.05 14.79 -12.16
C ASP A 47 -10.18 15.35 -11.03
N ALA A 48 -9.34 14.52 -10.42
CA ALA A 48 -8.38 14.96 -9.41
C ALA A 48 -7.41 16.00 -9.99
N SER A 49 -6.88 15.78 -11.20
CA SER A 49 -5.99 16.74 -11.89
C SER A 49 -6.68 18.10 -12.10
N ASP A 50 -7.94 18.09 -12.52
CA ASP A 50 -8.72 19.32 -12.75
C ASP A 50 -9.01 20.02 -11.42
N GLN A 51 -9.36 19.27 -10.38
CA GLN A 51 -9.58 19.79 -9.03
C GLN A 51 -8.33 20.44 -8.45
N PHE A 52 -7.16 19.77 -8.51
CA PHE A 52 -5.90 20.38 -8.05
C PHE A 52 -5.54 21.63 -8.86
N THR A 53 -5.88 21.68 -10.16
CA THR A 53 -5.63 22.87 -10.99
C THR A 53 -6.52 24.05 -10.58
N ALA A 54 -7.73 23.78 -10.09
CA ALA A 54 -8.67 24.78 -9.60
C ALA A 54 -8.38 25.25 -8.16
N THR A 55 -7.64 24.48 -7.36
CA THR A 55 -7.22 24.85 -6.00
C THR A 55 -6.11 25.93 -6.02
N ALA A 56 -6.00 26.71 -4.94
CA ALA A 56 -4.93 27.69 -4.78
C ALA A 56 -3.54 27.04 -4.92
N LYS A 57 -2.63 27.73 -5.64
CA LYS A 57 -1.28 27.22 -5.91
C LYS A 57 -0.50 27.03 -4.61
N SER A 58 -0.07 25.79 -4.37
CA SER A 58 0.81 25.42 -3.26
C SER A 58 1.75 24.28 -3.70
N ARG A 59 2.76 23.99 -2.88
CA ARG A 59 3.63 22.81 -3.09
C ARG A 59 2.83 21.51 -3.03
N GLU A 60 1.90 21.41 -2.08
CA GLU A 60 1.03 20.23 -1.94
C GLU A 60 0.11 20.05 -3.16
N THR A 61 -0.48 21.13 -3.66
CA THR A 61 -1.26 21.11 -4.91
C THR A 61 -0.41 20.66 -6.09
N SER A 62 0.86 21.08 -6.14
CA SER A 62 1.80 20.67 -7.19
C SER A 62 2.14 19.19 -7.10
N LEU A 63 2.32 18.66 -5.88
CA LEU A 63 2.48 17.23 -5.64
C LEU A 63 1.23 16.45 -6.13
N GLY A 64 0.04 16.87 -5.72
CA GLY A 64 -1.22 16.24 -6.14
C GLY A 64 -1.39 16.17 -7.65
N ARG A 65 -1.05 17.26 -8.36
CA ARG A 65 -1.05 17.30 -9.84
C ARG A 65 -0.08 16.29 -10.44
N ALA A 66 1.15 16.22 -9.95
CA ALA A 66 2.14 15.26 -10.44
C ALA A 66 1.67 13.81 -10.25
N LEU A 67 1.08 13.48 -9.09
CA LEU A 67 0.55 12.14 -8.81
C LEU A 67 -0.68 11.78 -9.64
N ALA A 68 -1.57 12.73 -9.89
CA ALA A 68 -2.69 12.54 -10.81
C ALA A 68 -2.19 12.26 -12.23
N GLN A 69 -1.18 13.02 -12.68
CA GLN A 69 -0.57 12.86 -14.01
C GLN A 69 0.08 11.48 -14.20
N LEU A 70 0.72 10.92 -13.16
CA LEU A 70 1.32 9.57 -13.23
C LEU A 70 0.33 8.47 -13.61
N ASN A 71 -0.94 8.63 -13.22
CA ASN A 71 -1.94 7.58 -13.33
C ASN A 71 -3.04 7.88 -14.36
N ARG A 72 -3.08 9.12 -14.89
CA ARG A 72 -4.06 9.56 -15.89
C ARG A 72 -3.81 8.90 -17.25
N PRO A 73 -4.74 8.09 -17.78
CA PRO A 73 -4.62 7.53 -19.12
C PRO A 73 -4.80 8.61 -20.21
N PRO A 74 -4.14 8.48 -21.36
CA PRO A 74 -3.12 7.46 -21.68
C PRO A 74 -1.77 7.78 -21.02
N VAL A 75 -1.17 6.80 -20.34
CA VAL A 75 0.18 6.93 -19.79
C VAL A 75 1.20 6.85 -20.92
N SER A 76 2.01 7.90 -21.09
CA SER A 76 2.99 8.03 -22.17
C SER A 76 4.40 8.34 -21.64
N PRO A 77 5.48 8.04 -22.38
CA PRO A 77 6.85 8.39 -21.96
C PRO A 77 7.02 9.88 -21.64
N SER A 78 6.41 10.78 -22.41
CA SER A 78 6.47 12.23 -22.16
C SER A 78 5.73 12.66 -20.90
N SER A 79 4.52 12.13 -20.67
CA SER A 79 3.75 12.48 -19.46
C SER A 79 4.45 11.99 -18.19
N LEU A 80 5.19 10.89 -18.28
CA LEU A 80 5.99 10.35 -17.18
C LEU A 80 7.25 11.17 -16.92
N ALA A 81 7.98 11.53 -17.98
CA ALA A 81 9.17 12.37 -17.85
C ALA A 81 8.82 13.74 -17.22
N GLU A 82 7.67 14.30 -17.58
CA GLU A 82 7.18 15.54 -16.98
C GLU A 82 6.80 15.35 -15.49
N ALA A 83 6.10 14.28 -15.14
CA ALA A 83 5.77 13.99 -13.74
C ALA A 83 7.02 13.71 -12.90
N GLU A 84 8.00 12.98 -13.45
CA GLU A 84 9.30 12.76 -12.81
C GLU A 84 10.03 14.09 -12.55
N HIS A 85 10.06 14.98 -13.54
CA HIS A 85 10.67 16.30 -13.40
C HIS A 85 9.99 17.13 -12.29
N GLN A 86 8.66 17.19 -12.29
CA GLN A 86 7.89 17.90 -11.25
C GLN A 86 8.15 17.33 -9.85
N LEU A 87 8.18 16.00 -9.72
CA LEU A 87 8.48 15.36 -8.44
C LEU A 87 9.94 15.60 -8.01
N ALA A 88 10.89 15.61 -8.94
CA ALA A 88 12.30 15.91 -8.65
C ALA A 88 12.49 17.34 -8.12
N GLU A 89 11.80 18.33 -8.70
CA GLU A 89 11.81 19.70 -8.21
C GLU A 89 11.21 19.81 -6.80
N LEU A 90 10.09 19.12 -6.54
CA LEU A 90 9.46 19.11 -5.22
C LEU A 90 10.36 18.42 -4.18
N ALA A 91 11.02 17.33 -4.54
CA ALA A 91 11.90 16.54 -3.66
C ALA A 91 13.18 17.28 -3.20
N ALA A 92 13.50 18.43 -3.80
CA ALA A 92 14.66 19.24 -3.43
C ALA A 92 14.51 20.00 -2.09
N GLY A 93 13.28 20.11 -1.55
CA GLY A 93 13.06 20.71 -0.24
C GLY A 93 13.27 19.73 0.92
N THR A 94 12.92 20.17 2.13
CA THR A 94 13.05 19.38 3.38
C THR A 94 11.72 19.25 4.15
N ASP A 95 10.62 19.70 3.55
CA ASP A 95 9.28 19.61 4.14
C ASP A 95 8.63 18.24 3.84
N ILE A 96 7.49 17.97 4.49
CA ILE A 96 6.76 16.71 4.29
C ILE A 96 6.33 16.49 2.82
N THR A 97 6.12 17.57 2.05
CA THR A 97 5.82 17.50 0.62
C THR A 97 7.04 17.02 -0.17
N SER A 98 8.23 17.46 0.21
CA SER A 98 9.49 17.02 -0.38
C SER A 98 9.74 15.54 -0.09
N HIS A 99 9.45 15.09 1.12
CA HIS A 99 9.55 13.68 1.47
C HIS A 99 8.55 12.82 0.70
N ALA A 100 7.30 13.29 0.56
CA ALA A 100 6.29 12.64 -0.27
C ALA A 100 6.74 12.54 -1.73
N ALA A 101 7.18 13.66 -2.32
CA ALA A 101 7.64 13.71 -3.70
C ALA A 101 8.79 12.72 -3.95
N ARG A 102 9.78 12.68 -3.03
CA ARG A 102 10.90 11.74 -3.10
C ARG A 102 10.46 10.28 -2.98
N TYR A 103 9.53 9.99 -2.08
CA TYR A 103 8.96 8.65 -1.96
C TYR A 103 8.29 8.21 -3.27
N PHE A 104 7.53 9.10 -3.91
CA PHE A 104 6.88 8.81 -5.19
C PHE A 104 7.84 8.75 -6.38
N LEU A 105 8.97 9.48 -6.37
CA LEU A 105 10.07 9.25 -7.33
C LEU A 105 10.61 7.83 -7.20
N GLY A 106 10.87 7.37 -5.96
CA GLY A 106 11.27 6.00 -5.70
C GLY A 106 10.25 5.00 -6.23
N ARG A 107 8.96 5.24 -5.99
CA ARG A 107 7.87 4.39 -6.51
C ARG A 107 7.81 4.38 -8.03
N LEU A 108 7.93 5.53 -8.67
CA LEU A 108 7.96 5.64 -10.14
C LEU A 108 9.07 4.77 -10.72
N ARG A 109 10.28 4.86 -10.16
CA ARG A 109 11.43 4.04 -10.58
C ARG A 109 11.23 2.55 -10.28
N GLN A 110 10.54 2.21 -9.19
CA GLN A 110 10.33 0.82 -8.78
C GLN A 110 9.34 0.04 -9.66
N ILE A 111 8.17 0.60 -9.97
CA ILE A 111 7.03 -0.17 -10.53
C ILE A 111 6.67 0.16 -11.97
N HIS A 112 7.27 1.18 -12.58
CA HIS A 112 6.69 1.72 -13.81
C HIS A 112 7.00 0.88 -15.07
N PRO A 113 5.98 0.57 -15.91
CA PRO A 113 6.01 -0.46 -16.96
C PRO A 113 6.99 -0.30 -18.12
N MET A 114 7.64 0.85 -18.32
CA MET A 114 8.51 1.04 -19.49
C MET A 114 9.95 0.57 -19.24
N LYS A 115 10.51 0.88 -18.06
CA LYS A 115 11.82 0.38 -17.63
C LYS A 115 11.98 0.61 -16.12
N PRO A 116 11.60 -0.36 -15.28
CA PRO A 116 11.88 -0.29 -13.85
C PRO A 116 13.39 -0.15 -13.60
N ASP A 117 13.74 0.71 -12.64
CA ASP A 117 15.09 0.88 -12.10
C ASP A 117 15.04 0.75 -10.56
N PRO A 118 15.05 -0.48 -10.03
CA PRO A 118 14.96 -0.70 -8.60
C PRO A 118 16.18 -0.17 -7.84
N ALA A 119 17.35 -0.03 -8.50
CA ALA A 119 18.54 0.53 -7.88
C ALA A 119 18.37 2.04 -7.65
N ALA A 120 17.89 2.76 -8.67
CA ALA A 120 17.57 4.17 -8.54
C ALA A 120 16.37 4.43 -7.59
N ALA A 121 15.45 3.48 -7.45
CA ALA A 121 14.39 3.53 -6.43
C ALA A 121 14.96 3.41 -5.01
N ALA A 122 15.87 2.46 -4.78
CA ALA A 122 16.52 2.26 -3.49
C ALA A 122 17.29 3.52 -3.04
N GLN A 123 17.99 4.18 -3.96
CA GLN A 123 18.69 5.45 -3.68
C GLN A 123 17.76 6.55 -3.17
N GLU A 124 16.54 6.67 -3.70
CA GLU A 124 15.58 7.66 -3.21
C GLU A 124 15.09 7.34 -1.80
N TYR A 125 14.87 6.06 -1.49
CA TYR A 125 14.49 5.63 -0.14
C TYR A 125 15.63 5.81 0.86
N GLU A 126 16.86 5.48 0.48
CA GLU A 126 18.05 5.74 1.29
C GLU A 126 18.20 7.23 1.61
N HIS A 127 17.96 8.09 0.62
CA HIS A 127 18.00 9.54 0.84
C HIS A 127 16.93 10.00 1.85
N LEU A 128 15.69 9.49 1.76
CA LEU A 128 14.66 9.75 2.77
C LEU A 128 15.08 9.31 4.17
N ILE A 129 15.59 8.08 4.30
CA ILE A 129 16.01 7.52 5.58
C ILE A 129 17.18 8.30 6.19
N ALA A 130 18.08 8.83 5.35
CA ALA A 130 19.20 9.65 5.77
C ALA A 130 18.78 10.98 6.41
N THR A 131 17.58 11.51 6.10
CA THR A 131 17.05 12.72 6.74
C THR A 131 16.79 12.57 8.23
N ARG A 132 16.61 11.32 8.71
CA ARG A 132 16.20 10.99 10.08
C ARG A 132 14.86 11.61 10.51
N ALA A 133 14.06 12.12 9.58
CA ALA A 133 12.71 12.57 9.88
C ALA A 133 11.82 11.37 10.23
N ASP A 134 11.00 11.52 11.27
CA ASP A 134 10.02 10.51 11.66
C ASP A 134 8.63 10.90 11.16
N ASP A 135 8.45 10.83 9.84
CA ASP A 135 7.15 11.00 9.19
C ASP A 135 6.75 9.77 8.38
N THR A 136 5.50 9.77 7.93
CA THR A 136 4.91 8.65 7.18
C THR A 136 5.72 8.27 5.95
N TRP A 137 6.34 9.21 5.25
CA TRP A 137 7.07 8.92 4.00
C TRP A 137 8.42 8.27 4.27
N CYS A 138 9.11 8.71 5.32
CA CYS A 138 10.35 8.07 5.77
C CYS A 138 10.08 6.65 6.29
N ARG A 139 8.98 6.46 7.02
CA ARG A 139 8.51 5.14 7.49
C ARG A 139 8.18 4.19 6.34
N LEU A 140 7.42 4.65 5.34
CA LEU A 140 7.13 3.85 4.14
C LEU A 140 8.41 3.54 3.34
N ALA A 141 9.35 4.48 3.26
CA ALA A 141 10.64 4.28 2.59
C ALA A 141 11.48 3.18 3.26
N LEU A 142 11.48 3.07 4.59
CA LEU A 142 12.15 1.98 5.32
C LEU A 142 11.66 0.61 4.84
N VAL A 143 10.34 0.42 4.83
CA VAL A 143 9.72 -0.85 4.43
C VAL A 143 10.01 -1.15 2.95
N LYS A 144 9.89 -0.14 2.07
CA LYS A 144 10.18 -0.33 0.64
C LYS A 144 11.65 -0.63 0.36
N LEU A 145 12.58 -0.01 1.07
CA LEU A 145 14.00 -0.31 0.95
C LEU A 145 14.30 -1.74 1.40
N ALA A 146 13.72 -2.20 2.51
CA ALA A 146 13.86 -3.57 2.99
C ALA A 146 13.40 -4.59 1.94
N ILE A 147 12.21 -4.39 1.37
CA ILE A 147 11.66 -5.23 0.30
C ILE A 147 12.60 -5.25 -0.91
N LEU A 148 13.03 -4.08 -1.40
CA LEU A 148 13.91 -3.99 -2.56
C LEU A 148 15.21 -4.77 -2.35
N ARG A 149 15.86 -4.61 -1.20
CA ARG A 149 17.14 -5.26 -0.88
C ARG A 149 17.03 -6.78 -0.76
N LEU A 150 15.89 -7.30 -0.29
CA LEU A 150 15.71 -8.74 -0.05
C LEU A 150 15.08 -9.48 -1.24
N THR A 151 14.35 -8.79 -2.11
CA THR A 151 13.49 -9.47 -3.10
C THR A 151 13.70 -9.03 -4.55
N VAL A 152 14.28 -7.85 -4.80
CA VAL A 152 14.31 -7.25 -6.15
C VAL A 152 15.73 -6.97 -6.62
N LEU A 153 16.54 -6.33 -5.78
CA LEU A 153 17.89 -5.94 -6.17
C LEU A 153 18.77 -7.17 -6.35
N PRO A 154 19.75 -7.13 -7.28
CA PRO A 154 20.74 -8.18 -7.38
C PRO A 154 21.40 -8.40 -6.02
N ALA A 155 21.30 -9.64 -5.53
CA ALA A 155 21.92 -10.09 -4.30
C ALA A 155 23.41 -9.75 -4.29
N ALA A 156 23.80 -8.75 -3.48
CA ALA A 156 25.20 -8.50 -3.18
C ALA A 156 25.62 -9.46 -2.06
N GLY A 157 26.38 -10.49 -2.41
CA GLY A 157 26.88 -11.47 -1.44
C GLY A 157 25.85 -12.52 -0.99
N SER A 158 26.16 -13.21 0.11
CA SER A 158 25.33 -14.31 0.62
C SER A 158 24.04 -13.79 1.26
N LEU A 159 23.01 -14.64 1.31
CA LEU A 159 21.74 -14.32 1.98
C LEU A 159 21.92 -13.82 3.43
N PRO A 160 22.77 -14.45 4.28
CA PRO A 160 23.05 -13.91 5.61
C PRO A 160 23.57 -12.46 5.58
N ALA A 161 24.40 -12.10 4.61
CA ALA A 161 24.90 -10.74 4.47
C ALA A 161 23.78 -9.76 4.06
N GLN A 162 22.85 -10.19 3.20
CA GLN A 162 21.70 -9.39 2.81
C GLN A 162 20.75 -9.15 3.99
N LEU A 163 20.42 -10.19 4.76
CA LEU A 163 19.60 -10.08 5.96
C LEU A 163 20.26 -9.15 7.00
N ALA A 164 21.57 -9.33 7.25
CA ALA A 164 22.32 -8.48 8.17
C ALA A 164 22.41 -7.01 7.73
N ALA A 165 22.30 -6.73 6.42
CA ALA A 165 22.28 -5.35 5.90
C ALA A 165 20.91 -4.67 6.04
N VAL A 166 19.83 -5.44 6.22
CA VAL A 166 18.46 -4.92 6.34
C VAL A 166 17.98 -4.85 7.78
N GLU A 167 18.42 -5.79 8.62
CA GLU A 167 18.05 -5.83 10.05
C GLU A 167 18.29 -4.50 10.80
N PRO A 168 19.38 -3.73 10.56
CA PRO A 168 19.57 -2.42 11.19
C PRO A 168 18.47 -1.40 10.91
N LEU A 169 17.67 -1.56 9.84
CA LEU A 169 16.54 -0.67 9.54
C LEU A 169 15.48 -0.66 10.65
N LEU A 170 15.37 -1.74 11.45
CA LEU A 170 14.49 -1.78 12.62
C LEU A 170 14.81 -0.67 13.63
N ALA A 171 16.08 -0.27 13.75
CA ALA A 171 16.52 0.79 14.65
C ALA A 171 16.27 2.21 14.10
N HIS A 172 15.82 2.35 12.85
CA HIS A 172 15.52 3.65 12.25
C HIS A 172 14.10 4.15 12.54
N THR A 173 13.28 3.37 13.24
CA THR A 173 11.92 3.75 13.59
C THR A 173 11.51 3.22 14.96
N ALA A 174 10.77 4.03 15.69
CA ALA A 174 10.06 3.63 16.92
C ALA A 174 8.55 3.43 16.67
N ASP A 175 8.08 3.65 15.44
CA ASP A 175 6.67 3.50 15.08
C ASP A 175 6.27 2.02 15.05
N PRO A 176 5.31 1.58 15.88
CA PRO A 176 4.96 0.17 15.99
C PRO A 176 4.47 -0.46 14.68
N ALA A 177 3.75 0.30 13.84
CA ALA A 177 3.27 -0.20 12.55
C ALA A 177 4.42 -0.41 11.56
N THR A 178 5.38 0.50 11.53
CA THR A 178 6.56 0.36 10.67
C THR A 178 7.47 -0.78 11.16
N GLN A 179 7.65 -0.94 12.48
CA GLN A 179 8.37 -2.09 13.04
C GLN A 179 7.69 -3.42 12.72
N HIS A 180 6.35 -3.46 12.81
CA HIS A 180 5.54 -4.60 12.41
C HIS A 180 5.83 -5.01 10.96
N ASP A 181 5.71 -4.07 10.02
CA ASP A 181 5.95 -4.31 8.60
C ASP A 181 7.39 -4.77 8.31
N LEU A 182 8.38 -4.17 8.97
CA LEU A 182 9.79 -4.58 8.82
C LEU A 182 10.04 -6.00 9.33
N HIS A 183 9.45 -6.38 10.46
CA HIS A 183 9.54 -7.74 10.98
C HIS A 183 8.88 -8.76 10.05
N LEU A 184 7.76 -8.41 9.42
CA LEU A 184 7.13 -9.27 8.42
C LEU A 184 8.03 -9.46 7.20
N VAL A 185 8.58 -8.37 6.65
CA VAL A 185 9.49 -8.44 5.50
C VAL A 185 10.71 -9.32 5.80
N LEU A 186 11.30 -9.17 6.98
CA LEU A 186 12.43 -10.00 7.42
C LEU A 186 12.03 -11.46 7.60
N ALA A 187 10.89 -11.74 8.25
CA ALA A 187 10.40 -13.11 8.43
C ALA A 187 10.10 -13.78 7.08
N GLU A 188 9.41 -13.09 6.18
CA GLU A 188 9.04 -13.59 4.86
C GLU A 188 10.28 -13.90 4.02
N ALA A 189 11.26 -12.99 3.99
CA ALA A 189 12.52 -13.23 3.28
C ALA A 189 13.23 -14.49 3.81
N ARG A 190 13.29 -14.68 5.13
CA ARG A 190 13.89 -15.87 5.74
C ARG A 190 13.14 -17.14 5.37
N LEU A 191 11.80 -17.13 5.43
CA LEU A 191 10.97 -18.27 5.07
C LEU A 191 11.06 -18.64 3.58
N ASN A 192 11.13 -17.64 2.68
CA ASN A 192 11.30 -17.85 1.24
C ASN A 192 12.65 -18.50 0.89
N HIS A 193 13.61 -18.44 1.81
CA HIS A 193 14.91 -19.08 1.70
C HIS A 193 15.07 -20.27 2.65
N GLU A 194 13.96 -20.83 3.15
CA GLU A 194 13.93 -22.03 3.99
C GLU A 194 14.77 -21.92 5.28
N LEU A 195 14.94 -20.70 5.80
CA LEU A 195 15.63 -20.45 7.06
C LEU A 195 14.65 -20.60 8.24
N TYR A 196 14.65 -21.79 8.84
CA TYR A 196 13.78 -22.15 9.97
C TYR A 196 14.54 -22.12 11.30
N ASP A 197 15.00 -20.94 11.72
CA ASP A 197 15.76 -20.76 12.96
C ASP A 197 15.06 -19.83 13.99
N ALA A 198 15.69 -19.68 15.15
CA ALA A 198 15.17 -18.86 16.24
C ALA A 198 15.02 -17.37 15.87
N SER A 199 15.81 -16.85 14.92
CA SER A 199 15.71 -15.48 14.45
C SER A 199 14.45 -15.29 13.59
N THR A 200 14.13 -16.24 12.71
CA THR A 200 12.86 -16.25 11.96
C THR A 200 11.66 -16.28 12.91
N LEU A 201 11.72 -17.12 13.95
CA LEU A 201 10.67 -17.17 14.98
C LEU A 201 10.54 -15.85 15.74
N GLY A 202 11.67 -15.21 16.07
CA GLY A 202 11.72 -13.91 16.73
C GLY A 202 11.00 -12.83 15.94
N HIS A 203 11.24 -12.73 14.62
CA HIS A 203 10.56 -11.76 13.76
C HIS A 203 9.06 -12.04 13.64
N LEU A 204 8.64 -13.30 13.46
CA LEU A 204 7.21 -13.65 13.42
C LEU A 204 6.49 -13.29 14.73
N ARG A 205 7.11 -13.54 15.88
CA ARG A 205 6.55 -13.17 17.19
C ARG A 205 6.46 -11.65 17.36
N ALA A 206 7.48 -10.90 16.93
CA ALA A 206 7.48 -9.44 17.01
C ALA A 206 6.38 -8.82 16.13
N ALA A 207 6.17 -9.35 14.92
CA ALA A 207 5.05 -8.97 14.07
C ALA A 207 3.71 -9.31 14.72
N LEU A 208 3.51 -10.55 15.18
CA LEU A 208 2.26 -10.99 15.81
C LEU A 208 1.88 -10.17 17.05
N ALA A 209 2.86 -9.74 17.85
CA ALA A 209 2.64 -8.94 19.06
C ALA A 209 1.98 -7.58 18.78
N THR A 210 2.13 -7.05 17.57
CA THR A 210 1.56 -5.77 17.13
C THR A 210 0.36 -5.94 16.19
N THR A 211 0.09 -7.17 15.71
CA THR A 211 -1.08 -7.48 14.89
C THR A 211 -2.37 -7.45 15.69
N ARG A 212 -3.33 -6.63 15.24
CA ARG A 212 -4.67 -6.52 15.84
C ARG A 212 -5.50 -7.79 15.59
N GLU A 213 -6.47 -8.05 16.46
CA GLU A 213 -7.37 -9.22 16.33
C GLU A 213 -8.20 -9.22 15.05
N ALA A 214 -8.63 -8.04 14.60
CA ALA A 214 -9.41 -7.86 13.37
C ALA A 214 -8.58 -8.01 12.08
N ASP A 215 -7.26 -8.14 12.18
CA ASP A 215 -6.39 -8.28 11.02
C ASP A 215 -6.47 -9.70 10.45
N THR A 216 -6.74 -9.79 9.15
CA THR A 216 -6.82 -11.06 8.43
C THR A 216 -5.52 -11.88 8.47
N MET A 217 -4.38 -11.22 8.62
CA MET A 217 -3.06 -11.86 8.66
C MET A 217 -2.77 -12.53 10.01
N ARG A 218 -3.46 -12.16 11.09
CA ARG A 218 -3.21 -12.71 12.42
C ARG A 218 -3.36 -14.23 12.47
N ALA A 219 -4.36 -14.75 11.76
CA ALA A 219 -4.58 -16.18 11.58
C ALA A 219 -3.34 -16.90 11.00
N ASP A 220 -2.71 -16.29 9.99
CA ASP A 220 -1.53 -16.84 9.32
C ASP A 220 -0.31 -16.79 10.24
N LEU A 221 -0.11 -15.67 10.96
CA LEU A 221 0.99 -15.52 11.90
C LEU A 221 0.93 -16.50 13.07
N LEU A 222 -0.26 -16.74 13.64
CA LEU A 222 -0.44 -17.75 14.70
C LEU A 222 0.00 -19.14 14.22
N ILE A 223 -0.41 -19.54 13.01
CA ILE A 223 -0.01 -20.83 12.42
C ILE A 223 1.50 -20.86 12.15
N GLN A 224 2.07 -19.80 11.58
CA GLN A 224 3.49 -19.76 11.24
C GLN A 224 4.38 -19.81 12.49
N VAL A 225 4.04 -19.04 13.54
CA VAL A 225 4.73 -19.10 14.84
C VAL A 225 4.64 -20.50 15.43
N ALA A 226 3.44 -21.11 15.44
CA ALA A 226 3.25 -22.44 16.00
C ALA A 226 4.07 -23.52 15.27
N ARG A 227 4.03 -23.50 13.93
CA ARG A 227 4.78 -24.44 13.08
C ARG A 227 6.29 -24.31 13.29
N LEU A 228 6.80 -23.09 13.26
CA LEU A 228 8.24 -22.87 13.43
C LEU A 228 8.71 -23.20 14.85
N ALA A 229 7.94 -22.83 15.88
CA ALA A 229 8.22 -23.25 17.25
C ALA A 229 8.27 -24.78 17.38
N SER A 230 7.34 -25.49 16.75
CA SER A 230 7.34 -26.96 16.71
C SER A 230 8.60 -27.53 16.06
N LEU A 231 9.05 -26.97 14.92
CA LEU A 231 10.26 -27.40 14.22
C LEU A 231 11.52 -27.20 15.08
N LEU A 232 11.53 -26.13 15.89
CA LEU A 232 12.62 -25.81 16.81
C LEU A 232 12.54 -26.55 18.15
N GLY A 233 11.55 -27.43 18.35
CA GLY A 233 11.35 -28.18 19.58
C GLY A 233 10.70 -27.38 20.72
N ASP A 234 10.30 -26.13 20.50
CA ASP A 234 9.56 -25.31 21.47
C ASP A 234 8.06 -25.67 21.45
N ARG A 235 7.75 -26.82 22.05
CA ARG A 235 6.38 -27.35 22.11
C ARG A 235 5.42 -26.44 22.86
N THR A 236 5.90 -25.74 23.89
CA THR A 236 5.06 -24.84 24.70
C THR A 236 4.55 -23.69 23.85
N THR A 237 5.45 -22.98 23.16
CA THR A 237 5.06 -21.90 22.24
C THR A 237 4.18 -22.44 21.10
N ALA A 238 4.51 -23.61 20.54
CA ALA A 238 3.72 -24.21 19.46
C ALA A 238 2.27 -24.50 19.89
N LYS A 239 2.10 -25.11 21.07
CA LYS A 239 0.79 -25.42 21.65
C LYS A 239 -0.04 -24.18 21.88
N GLU A 240 0.53 -23.18 22.56
CA GLU A 240 -0.15 -21.91 22.87
C GLU A 240 -0.73 -21.26 21.60
N HIS A 241 0.05 -21.21 20.52
CA HIS A 241 -0.35 -20.51 19.31
C HIS A 241 -1.35 -21.31 18.46
N TYR A 242 -1.25 -22.64 18.45
CA TYR A 242 -2.29 -23.47 17.82
C TYR A 242 -3.62 -23.41 18.58
N GLU A 243 -3.60 -23.49 19.91
CA GLU A 243 -4.79 -23.34 20.75
C GLU A 243 -5.45 -21.97 20.52
N ARG A 244 -4.64 -20.90 20.49
CA ARG A 244 -5.13 -19.56 20.22
C ARG A 244 -5.75 -19.44 18.83
N PHE A 245 -5.15 -20.03 17.80
CA PHE A 245 -5.74 -20.06 16.45
C PHE A 245 -7.12 -20.74 16.45
N LEU A 246 -7.25 -21.90 17.11
CA LEU A 246 -8.52 -22.63 17.17
C LEU A 246 -9.60 -21.89 17.95
N GLN A 247 -9.20 -21.14 18.99
CA GLN A 247 -10.09 -20.29 19.76
C GLN A 247 -10.60 -19.09 18.95
N ASP A 248 -9.68 -18.36 18.31
CA ASP A 248 -9.99 -17.11 17.62
C ASP A 248 -10.64 -17.36 16.24
N TYR A 249 -10.30 -18.47 15.58
CA TYR A 249 -10.70 -18.77 14.20
C TYR A 249 -11.35 -20.17 14.03
N PRO A 250 -12.39 -20.54 14.80
CA PRO A 250 -12.93 -21.90 14.85
C PRO A 250 -13.58 -22.37 13.54
N LYS A 251 -13.94 -21.44 12.64
CA LYS A 251 -14.59 -21.73 11.35
C LYS A 251 -13.64 -21.63 10.15
N GLU A 252 -12.37 -21.31 10.38
CA GLU A 252 -11.40 -21.20 9.30
C GLU A 252 -11.06 -22.60 8.75
N ARG A 253 -10.84 -22.70 7.44
CA ARG A 253 -10.67 -23.98 6.73
C ARG A 253 -9.51 -24.82 7.29
N ARG A 254 -8.48 -24.18 7.84
CA ARG A 254 -7.28 -24.83 8.39
C ARG A 254 -7.47 -25.34 9.81
N ALA A 255 -8.59 -25.05 10.49
CA ALA A 255 -8.85 -25.49 11.87
C ALA A 255 -8.69 -27.00 12.06
N PHE A 256 -9.16 -27.81 11.10
CA PHE A 256 -8.96 -29.27 11.15
C PHE A 256 -7.47 -29.66 11.14
N THR A 257 -6.68 -29.05 10.24
CA THR A 257 -5.24 -29.35 10.12
C THR A 257 -4.45 -28.86 11.33
N VAL A 258 -4.82 -27.70 11.87
CA VAL A 258 -4.23 -27.15 13.10
C VAL A 258 -4.55 -28.04 14.31
N GLY A 259 -5.79 -28.51 14.44
CA GLY A 259 -6.18 -29.45 15.50
C GLY A 259 -5.39 -30.77 15.44
N ALA A 260 -5.18 -31.30 14.23
CA ALA A 260 -4.35 -32.50 14.05
C ALA A 260 -2.88 -32.26 14.42
N ALA A 261 -2.31 -31.10 14.05
CA ALA A 261 -0.95 -30.74 14.41
C ALA A 261 -0.79 -30.59 15.93
N LEU A 262 -1.75 -29.94 16.60
CA LEU A 262 -1.78 -29.80 18.06
C LEU A 262 -1.84 -31.16 18.76
N ALA A 263 -2.70 -32.07 18.31
CA ALA A 263 -2.78 -33.43 18.86
C ALA A 263 -1.47 -34.22 18.69
N HIS A 264 -0.72 -33.98 17.61
CA HIS A 264 0.58 -34.62 17.39
C HIS A 264 1.67 -34.11 18.33
N LEU A 265 1.61 -32.84 18.78
CA LEU A 265 2.52 -32.29 19.79
C LEU A 265 2.39 -32.96 21.16
N ASP A 266 1.18 -33.41 21.50
CA ASP A 266 0.87 -34.10 22.75
C ASP A 266 1.19 -35.63 22.67
N GLY A 267 1.55 -36.14 21.50
CA GLY A 267 1.95 -37.54 21.28
C GLY A 267 3.43 -37.83 21.59
N PRO A 268 3.82 -39.11 21.77
CA PRO A 268 5.24 -39.48 21.92
C PRO A 268 6.01 -39.16 20.64
N PHE A 269 7.19 -38.52 20.79
CA PHE A 269 8.10 -38.26 19.67
C PHE A 269 8.56 -39.60 19.09
N PRO A 270 8.36 -39.89 17.80
CA PRO A 270 9.07 -41.01 17.19
C PRO A 270 10.58 -40.69 17.25
N PRO A 271 11.42 -41.67 17.59
CA PRO A 271 12.86 -41.46 17.79
C PRO A 271 13.56 -40.87 16.56
#